data_AF-X1P7Z5-F1
#
_entry.id   AF-X1P7Z5-F1
#
_cell.length_a   1.000
_cell.length_b   1.000
_cell.length_c   1.000
_cell.angle_alpha   90.00
_cell.angle_beta   90.00
_cell.angle_gamma   90.00
#
_symmetry.space_group_name_H-M   'P 1'
#
loop_
_entity.id
_entity.type
_entity.pdbx_description
1 polymer ?
#
loop_
_entity_poly.entity_id
_entity_poly.type
_entity_poly.pdbx_seq_one_letter_code
_entity_poly.pdbx_strand_id
1 'polypeptide(L)'
;EMKRVVKNEGFLIIIDFQVPLPSTIISYLVKAIEYFAGRNHYKCFKDYLKQGGLDSILNRNQLQEEKRDYTENGIIVIIKTRSV
;
A
#
# COMPACT_ATOMS: atom_id res chain seq x y z
N GLU A 1 -9.91 -7.64 -10.15
CA GLU A 1 -9.11 -8.33 -11.19
C GLU A 1 -8.02 -9.26 -10.67
N MET A 2 -6.97 -8.78 -9.99
CA MET A 2 -5.83 -9.67 -9.63
C MET A 2 -6.22 -10.89 -8.78
N LYS A 3 -7.13 -10.73 -7.81
CA LYS A 3 -7.71 -11.84 -7.03
C LYS A 3 -8.38 -12.92 -7.91
N ARG A 4 -9.00 -12.54 -9.03
CA ARG A 4 -9.73 -13.45 -9.93
C ARG A 4 -8.80 -14.29 -10.81
N VAL A 5 -7.62 -13.76 -11.14
CA VAL A 5 -6.70 -14.39 -12.11
C VAL A 5 -5.60 -15.23 -11.46
N VAL A 6 -5.34 -15.01 -10.17
CA VAL A 6 -4.41 -15.85 -9.42
C VAL A 6 -5.00 -17.26 -9.28
N LYS A 7 -4.15 -18.28 -9.50
CA LYS A 7 -4.53 -19.67 -9.31
C LYS A 7 -4.89 -19.95 -7.84
N ASN A 8 -5.72 -20.96 -7.59
CA ASN A 8 -5.94 -21.46 -6.23
C ASN A 8 -4.60 -21.81 -5.56
N GLU A 9 -4.48 -21.47 -4.28
CA GLU A 9 -3.24 -21.60 -3.50
C GLU A 9 -2.06 -20.75 -4.03
N GLY A 10 -2.33 -19.86 -4.99
CA GLY A 10 -1.38 -18.88 -5.48
C GLY A 10 -1.20 -17.71 -4.54
N PHE A 11 -0.18 -16.89 -4.81
CA PHE A 11 0.15 -15.73 -3.99
C PHE A 11 -0.01 -14.45 -4.80
N LEU A 12 -0.48 -13.41 -4.11
CA LEU A 12 -0.41 -12.04 -4.59
C LEU A 12 0.54 -11.28 -3.65
N ILE A 13 1.48 -10.55 -4.24
CA ILE A 13 2.39 -9.68 -3.48
C ILE A 13 1.95 -8.25 -3.78
N ILE A 14 1.61 -7.51 -2.73
CA ILE A 14 1.18 -6.11 -2.79
C ILE A 14 2.25 -5.28 -2.11
N ILE A 15 2.74 -4.26 -2.81
CA ILE A 15 3.84 -3.41 -2.35
C ILE A 15 3.40 -1.96 -2.52
N ASP A 16 3.35 -1.22 -1.42
CA ASP A 16 2.96 0.19 -1.42
C ASP A 16 3.44 0.87 -0.14
N PHE A 17 3.11 2.15 0.04
CA PHE A 17 3.46 2.92 1.22
C PHE A 17 2.82 2.36 2.49
N GLN A 18 3.63 2.24 3.55
CA GLN A 18 3.18 1.91 4.89
C GLN A 18 2.26 3.01 5.41
N VAL A 19 1.19 2.62 6.11
CA VAL A 19 0.27 3.55 6.77
C VAL A 19 0.11 3.15 8.25
N PRO A 20 0.35 4.05 9.22
CA PRO A 20 0.85 5.40 9.05
C PRO A 20 2.31 5.42 8.59
N LEU A 21 2.66 6.41 7.76
CA LEU A 21 4.03 6.64 7.35
C LEU A 21 4.88 7.14 8.55
N PRO A 22 6.20 6.87 8.56
CA PRO A 22 7.11 7.47 9.52
C PRO A 22 7.07 9.00 9.43
N SER A 23 6.83 9.68 10.56
CA SER A 23 6.60 11.14 10.63
C SER A 23 7.72 11.96 10.00
N THR A 24 8.97 11.50 10.10
CA THR A 24 10.17 12.15 9.54
C THR A 24 10.17 12.20 8.00
N ILE A 25 9.41 11.32 7.34
CA ILE A 25 9.48 11.09 5.89
C ILE A 25 8.25 11.66 5.16
N ILE A 26 7.11 11.73 5.84
CA ILE A 26 5.85 12.24 5.27
C ILE A 26 6.04 13.61 4.62
N SER A 27 6.72 14.53 5.29
CA SER A 27 6.90 15.90 4.82
C SER A 27 7.75 15.99 3.54
N TYR A 28 8.74 15.10 3.37
CA TYR A 28 9.52 15.00 2.14
C TYR A 28 8.73 14.33 1.01
N LEU A 29 7.99 13.27 1.34
CA LEU A 29 7.20 12.52 0.37
C LEU A 29 6.07 13.38 -0.21
N VAL A 30 5.39 14.15 0.65
CA VAL A 30 4.34 15.09 0.25
C VAL A 30 4.88 16.13 -0.73
N LYS A 31 6.02 16.75 -0.43
CA LYS A 31 6.65 17.73 -1.33
C LYS A 31 7.06 17.11 -2.67
N ALA A 32 7.60 15.89 -2.65
CA ALA A 32 7.97 15.19 -3.87
C ALA A 32 6.74 14.88 -4.74
N ILE A 33 5.66 14.34 -4.15
CA ILE A 33 4.43 14.02 -4.88
C ILE A 33 3.78 15.29 -5.45
N GLU A 34 3.73 16.38 -4.69
CA GLU A 34 3.22 17.67 -5.16
C GLU A 34 4.03 18.21 -6.34
N TYR A 35 5.37 18.09 -6.29
CA TYR A 35 6.27 18.59 -7.32
C TYR A 35 6.22 17.77 -8.62
N PHE A 36 6.27 16.44 -8.52
CA PHE A 36 6.38 15.56 -9.70
C PHE A 36 5.02 15.27 -10.36
N ALA A 37 3.97 15.15 -9.56
CA ALA A 37 2.71 14.58 -10.01
C ALA A 37 1.54 15.59 -9.94
N GLY A 38 1.72 16.71 -9.24
CA GLY A 38 0.71 17.77 -9.13
C GLY A 38 -0.43 17.43 -8.16
N ARG A 39 -1.39 18.37 -8.04
CA ARG A 39 -2.42 18.37 -6.98
C ARG A 39 -3.32 17.11 -6.96
N ASN A 40 -3.63 16.52 -8.11
CA ASN A 40 -4.51 15.35 -8.17
C ASN A 40 -3.86 14.11 -7.56
N HIS A 41 -2.58 13.88 -7.85
CA HIS A 41 -1.83 12.77 -7.26
C HIS A 41 -1.62 12.95 -5.76
N TYR A 42 -1.37 14.18 -5.32
CA TYR A 42 -1.36 14.51 -3.89
C TYR A 42 -2.70 14.18 -3.21
N LYS A 43 -3.83 14.51 -3.84
CA LYS A 43 -5.16 14.17 -3.33
C LYS A 43 -5.35 12.65 -3.22
N CYS A 44 -5.03 11.89 -4.27
CA CYS A 44 -5.13 10.43 -4.25
C CYS A 44 -4.26 9.81 -3.14
N PHE A 45 -3.02 10.29 -2.99
CA PHE A 45 -2.12 9.85 -1.93
C PHE A 45 -2.68 10.15 -0.53
N LYS A 46 -3.18 11.38 -0.31
CA LYS A 46 -3.82 11.76 0.95
C LYS A 46 -5.05 10.91 1.26
N ASP A 47 -5.87 10.64 0.25
CA ASP A 47 -7.05 9.79 0.37
C ASP A 47 -6.65 8.33 0.65
N TYR A 48 -5.56 7.83 0.07
CA TYR A 48 -5.00 6.51 0.38
C TYR A 48 -4.56 6.41 1.85
N LEU A 49 -3.78 7.39 2.34
CA LEU A 49 -3.36 7.44 3.75
C LEU A 49 -4.58 7.50 4.69
N LYS A 50 -5.57 8.35 4.37
CA LYS A 50 -6.80 8.52 5.16
C LYS A 50 -7.63 7.24 5.22
N GLN A 51 -7.61 6.44 4.17
CA GLN A 51 -8.36 5.18 4.11
C GLN A 51 -7.70 4.03 4.87
N GLY A 52 -6.46 4.20 5.37
CA GLY A 52 -5.71 3.17 6.08
C GLY A 52 -4.77 2.35 5.18
N GLY A 53 -4.46 2.83 3.98
CA GLY A 53 -3.50 2.20 3.08
C GLY A 53 -3.85 0.78 2.66
N LEU A 54 -2.82 -0.08 2.54
CA LEU A 54 -2.97 -1.46 2.10
C LEU A 54 -3.92 -2.27 3.00
N ASP A 55 -3.93 -2.05 4.31
CA ASP A 55 -4.79 -2.82 5.22
C ASP A 55 -6.28 -2.66 4.86
N SER A 56 -6.67 -1.44 4.47
CA SER A 56 -8.02 -1.15 3.98
C SER A 56 -8.35 -1.90 2.69
N ILE A 57 -7.37 -2.00 1.78
CA ILE A 57 -7.51 -2.69 0.50
C ILE A 57 -7.66 -4.20 0.73
N LEU A 58 -6.82 -4.80 1.59
CA LEU A 58 -6.89 -6.21 1.94
C LEU A 58 -8.24 -6.55 2.57
N ASN A 59 -8.69 -5.75 3.53
CA ASN A 59 -9.96 -5.96 4.23
C ASN A 59 -11.16 -5.87 3.27
N ARG A 60 -11.23 -4.83 2.42
CA ARG A 60 -12.31 -4.65 1.45
C ARG A 60 -12.40 -5.79 0.43
N ASN A 61 -11.25 -6.38 0.08
CA ASN A 61 -11.16 -7.45 -0.91
C ASN A 61 -11.13 -8.85 -0.28
N GLN A 62 -11.22 -8.96 1.05
CA GLN A 62 -11.13 -10.23 1.79
C GLN A 62 -9.90 -11.03 1.34
N LEU A 63 -8.74 -10.36 1.31
CA LEU A 63 -7.46 -11.00 1.01
C LEU A 63 -6.82 -11.45 2.32
N GLN A 64 -6.43 -12.72 2.39
CA GLN A 64 -5.78 -13.27 3.56
C GLN A 64 -4.29 -12.96 3.52
N GLU A 65 -3.82 -12.15 4.46
CA GLU A 65 -2.39 -11.92 4.67
C GLU A 65 -1.71 -13.19 5.18
N GLU A 66 -0.61 -13.57 4.52
CA GLU A 66 0.25 -14.67 4.93
C GLU A 66 1.56 -14.16 5.54
N LYS A 67 2.13 -13.11 4.95
CA LYS A 67 3.37 -12.50 5.44
C LYS A 67 3.36 -11.00 5.17
N ARG A 68 3.96 -10.24 6.10
CA ARG A 68 4.26 -8.82 5.95
C ARG A 68 5.73 -8.55 6.22
N ASP A 69 6.29 -7.67 5.42
CA ASP A 69 7.67 -7.20 5.51
C ASP A 69 7.74 -5.70 5.23
N TYR A 70 8.87 -5.09 5.53
CA TYR A 70 9.09 -3.66 5.33
C TYR A 70 10.47 -3.40 4.72
N THR A 71 10.60 -2.35 3.92
CA THR A 71 11.93 -1.87 3.50
C THR A 71 12.70 -1.32 4.70
N GLU A 72 14.03 -1.25 4.61
CA GLU A 72 14.90 -0.80 5.72
C GLU A 72 14.51 0.57 6.30
N ASN A 73 13.94 1.45 5.48
CA ASN A 73 13.49 2.79 5.88
C ASN A 73 12.05 2.85 6.41
N GLY A 74 11.32 1.73 6.43
CA GLY A 74 9.92 1.66 6.89
C GLY A 74 8.93 2.46 6.05
N ILE A 75 9.30 2.86 4.82
CA ILE A 75 8.43 3.62 3.93
C ILE A 75 7.49 2.68 3.18
N ILE A 76 8.02 1.55 2.73
CA ILE A 76 7.32 0.61 1.88
C ILE A 76 7.01 -0.65 2.69
N VAL A 77 5.76 -1.08 2.62
CA VAL A 77 5.30 -2.35 3.16
C VAL A 77 5.12 -3.33 2.01
N ILE A 78 5.52 -4.57 2.25
CA ILE A 78 5.37 -5.70 1.34
C ILE A 78 4.43 -6.70 2.01
N ILE A 79 3.28 -6.96 1.41
CA ILE A 79 2.31 -7.92 1.92
C ILE A 79 2.13 -9.05 0.92
N LYS A 80 2.42 -10.27 1.37
CA LYS A 80 2.11 -11.51 0.66
C LYS A 80 0.75 -11.99 1.13
N THR A 81 -0.19 -12.13 0.20
CA THR A 81 -1.52 -12.70 0.47
C THR A 81 -1.66 -14.04 -0.21
N ARG A 82 -2.42 -14.95 0.41
CA ARG A 82 -2.77 -16.25 -0.17
C ARG A 82 -4.15 -16.19 -0.82
N SER A 83 -4.25 -16.75 -2.02
CA SER A 83 -5.55 -16.95 -2.66
C SER A 83 -6.15 -18.26 -2.21
N VAL A 84 -7.27 -18.14 -1.51
CA VAL A 84 -8.19 -19.21 -1.13
C VAL A 84 -9.37 -19.27 -2.10
#